data_AF-A0A0F5VG38-F1
#
_entry.id   AF-A0A0F5VG38-F1
#
_cell.length_a   1.000
_cell.length_b   1.000
_cell.length_c   1.000
_cell.angle_alpha   90.00
_cell.angle_beta   90.00
_cell.angle_gamma   90.00
#
_symmetry.space_group_name_H-M   'P 1'
#
loop_
_entity.id
_entity.type
_entity.pdbx_description
1 polymer ?
#
loop_
_entity_poly.entity_id
_entity_poly.type
_entity_poly.pdbx_seq_one_letter_code
_entity_poly.pdbx_strand_id
1 'polypeptide(L)'
;MTLFWISTLILVLIALAFFIVPAFVGSNQDQVASRDELNKAFFRDRLGELKEESNEGLVSNPDELEVELQQSLLDDVPETQTQQSSQFKPWLLLPGILVVVGVAYGLYGAVGHQQEVTDWQQTVSKLPQLTQRLMGDNASPLTDQEMEELTLGLRTRLHERPNDATGWLLLGRIGMANRDVETAQGAMKRALDLEPNDPSLQLSYAQTLMMGGQPGQVQLARNMLTHLLERDPENLQALSLMAFDAFEQADYQAAVTYWEQMKSQLNPGDNRIAMLERSIAQAKAELSQAANPSPGVSVTVALGDSVILPAQGMLVVSVHTADGAPMPLAARRLPLSRFPLTLTLTDKDSMIPDRLMSKQSELIIRARVDSDGNVATKEGDWFGESGIVPLGGETTITINTQY
;
A
#
# COMPACT_ATOMS: atom_id res chain seq x y z
N MET A 1 29.33 -4.54 -1.69
CA MET A 1 29.91 -3.40 -2.43
C MET A 1 31.23 -3.69 -3.10
N THR A 2 32.18 -4.36 -2.45
CA THR A 2 33.47 -4.74 -3.04
C THR A 2 33.33 -5.57 -4.32
N LEU A 3 32.42 -6.55 -4.33
CA LEU A 3 32.19 -7.43 -5.47
C LEU A 3 31.68 -6.68 -6.72
N PHE A 4 30.84 -5.66 -6.54
CA PHE A 4 30.37 -4.80 -7.64
C PHE A 4 31.54 -4.07 -8.30
N TRP A 5 32.36 -3.36 -7.51
CA TRP A 5 33.52 -2.64 -8.04
C TRP A 5 34.55 -3.56 -8.70
N ILE A 6 34.83 -4.72 -8.11
CA ILE A 6 35.69 -5.75 -8.71
C ILE A 6 35.12 -6.21 -10.06
N SER A 7 33.80 -6.44 -10.14
CA SER A 7 33.15 -6.86 -11.38
C SER A 7 33.24 -5.78 -12.47
N THR A 8 33.02 -4.51 -12.12
CA THR A 8 33.18 -3.40 -13.08
C THR A 8 34.60 -3.29 -13.59
N LEU A 9 35.60 -3.46 -12.71
CA LEU A 9 37.01 -3.43 -13.09
C LEU A 9 37.36 -4.58 -14.04
N ILE A 10 36.90 -5.80 -13.73
CA ILE A 10 37.10 -6.97 -14.60
C ILE A 10 36.48 -6.73 -15.97
N LEU A 11 35.26 -6.19 -16.03
CA LEU A 11 34.55 -5.92 -17.29
C LEU A 11 35.29 -4.88 -18.13
N VAL A 12 35.79 -3.80 -17.51
CA VAL A 12 36.64 -2.80 -18.17
C VAL A 12 37.93 -3.44 -18.70
N LEU A 13 38.59 -4.30 -17.93
CA LEU A 13 39.80 -4.99 -18.37
C LEU A 13 39.54 -5.95 -19.55
N ILE A 14 38.42 -6.67 -19.54
CA ILE A 14 37.99 -7.52 -20.66
C ILE A 14 37.74 -6.67 -21.90
N ALA A 15 36.99 -5.57 -21.78
CA ALA A 15 36.75 -4.65 -22.88
C ALA A 15 38.07 -4.10 -23.46
N LEU A 16 39.01 -3.72 -22.59
CA LEU A 16 40.33 -3.27 -23.00
C LEU A 16 41.12 -4.33 -23.76
N ALA A 17 41.08 -5.58 -23.31
CA ALA A 17 41.72 -6.68 -24.02
C ALA A 17 41.16 -6.84 -25.45
N PHE A 18 39.85 -6.71 -25.64
CA PHE A 18 39.23 -6.78 -26.98
C PHE A 18 39.70 -5.69 -27.94
N PHE A 19 40.01 -4.49 -27.46
CA PHE A 19 40.51 -3.40 -28.32
C PHE A 19 42.04 -3.43 -28.49
N ILE A 20 42.77 -3.78 -27.43
CA ILE A 20 44.24 -3.73 -27.41
C ILE A 20 44.84 -4.96 -28.10
N VAL A 21 44.34 -6.17 -27.85
CA VAL A 21 44.95 -7.41 -28.38
C VAL A 21 44.96 -7.44 -29.91
N PRO A 22 43.86 -7.18 -30.65
CA PRO A 22 43.88 -7.18 -32.11
C PRO A 22 44.78 -6.10 -32.70
N ALA A 23 44.95 -4.98 -31.99
CA ALA A 23 45.81 -3.88 -32.42
C ALA A 23 47.32 -4.19 -32.25
N PHE A 24 47.68 -5.07 -31.31
CA PHE A 24 49.05 -5.56 -31.15
C PHE A 24 49.35 -6.82 -31.98
N VAL A 25 48.36 -7.68 -32.21
CA VAL A 25 48.48 -8.89 -33.05
C VAL A 25 48.34 -8.51 -34.53
N GLY A 26 48.95 -7.39 -34.93
CA GLY A 26 48.83 -6.83 -36.27
C GLY A 26 48.95 -7.91 -37.36
N SER A 27 47.88 -8.03 -38.16
CA SER A 27 47.93 -8.73 -39.44
C SER A 27 48.89 -7.94 -40.32
N ASN A 28 50.18 -8.26 -40.22
CA ASN A 28 51.18 -7.91 -41.22
C ASN A 28 50.84 -8.74 -42.47
N GLN A 29 49.77 -8.37 -43.17
CA GLN A 29 49.64 -8.73 -44.57
C GLN A 29 50.68 -7.88 -45.28
N ASP A 30 51.92 -8.37 -45.28
CA ASP A 30 52.99 -7.88 -46.14
C ASP A 30 52.52 -8.14 -47.58
N GLN A 31 51.75 -7.19 -48.12
CA GLN A 31 51.30 -7.20 -49.52
C GLN A 31 52.47 -7.25 -50.50
N VAL A 32 53.67 -6.86 -50.04
CA VAL A 32 54.93 -6.97 -50.79
C VAL A 32 55.42 -8.42 -50.81
N ALA A 33 55.41 -9.13 -49.67
CA ALA A 33 55.78 -10.54 -49.62
C ALA A 33 54.83 -11.41 -50.45
N SER A 34 53.52 -11.12 -50.44
CA SER A 34 52.55 -11.88 -51.25
C SER A 34 52.68 -11.63 -52.75
N ARG A 35 53.17 -10.46 -53.18
CA ARG A 35 53.42 -10.15 -54.60
C ARG A 35 54.70 -10.79 -55.13
N ASP A 36 55.79 -10.73 -54.37
CA ASP A 36 57.05 -11.37 -54.73
C ASP A 36 56.90 -12.90 -54.78
N GLU A 37 56.13 -13.47 -53.85
CA GLU A 37 55.78 -14.89 -53.89
C GLU A 37 54.91 -15.23 -55.10
N LEU A 38 53.96 -14.36 -55.49
CA LEU A 38 53.16 -14.55 -56.70
C LEU A 38 54.00 -14.50 -57.98
N ASN A 39 54.89 -13.51 -58.11
CA ASN A 39 55.75 -13.34 -59.28
C ASN A 39 56.68 -14.56 -59.45
N LYS A 40 57.24 -15.06 -58.34
CA LYS A 40 58.01 -16.32 -58.34
C LYS A 40 57.18 -17.54 -58.73
N ALA A 41 55.91 -17.59 -58.33
CA ALA A 41 55.02 -18.67 -58.70
C ALA A 41 54.70 -18.66 -60.21
N PHE A 42 54.38 -17.49 -60.78
CA PHE A 42 54.14 -17.35 -62.22
C PHE A 42 55.37 -17.67 -63.06
N PHE A 43 56.56 -17.23 -62.63
CA PHE A 43 57.81 -17.58 -63.30
C PHE A 43 58.01 -19.11 -63.36
N ARG A 44 57.78 -19.82 -62.25
CA ARG A 44 57.91 -21.27 -62.20
C ARG A 44 56.88 -21.99 -63.08
N ASP A 45 55.66 -21.49 -63.13
CA ASP A 45 54.59 -22.03 -63.97
C ASP A 45 54.96 -21.91 -65.46
N ARG A 46 55.40 -20.72 -65.87
CA ARG A 46 55.81 -20.45 -67.25
C ARG A 46 57.07 -21.24 -67.66
N LEU A 47 58.00 -21.47 -66.73
CA LEU A 47 59.15 -22.35 -66.96
C LEU A 47 58.72 -23.81 -67.20
N GLY A 48 57.68 -24.27 -66.49
CA GLY A 48 57.07 -25.58 -66.70
C GLY A 48 56.43 -25.70 -68.08
N GLU A 49 55.64 -24.70 -68.47
CA GLU A 49 54.99 -24.62 -69.78
C GLU A 49 56.03 -24.58 -70.91
N LEU A 50 57.07 -23.76 -70.79
CA LEU A 50 58.17 -23.69 -71.77
C LEU A 50 58.87 -25.04 -71.95
N LYS A 51 59.03 -25.81 -70.88
CA LYS A 51 59.62 -27.14 -70.93
C LYS A 51 58.71 -28.15 -71.63
N GLU A 52 57.41 -28.04 -71.45
CA GLU A 52 56.41 -28.88 -72.12
C GLU A 52 56.35 -28.55 -73.63
N GLU A 53 56.24 -27.26 -73.99
CA GLU A 53 56.27 -26.79 -75.37
C GLU A 53 57.58 -27.16 -76.11
N SER A 54 58.71 -27.15 -75.40
CA SER A 54 60.00 -27.60 -75.92
C SER A 54 60.03 -29.11 -76.19
N ASN A 55 59.47 -29.93 -75.28
CA ASN A 55 59.35 -31.38 -75.48
C ASN A 55 58.41 -31.73 -76.64
N GLU A 56 57.39 -30.90 -76.90
CA GLU A 56 56.48 -31.02 -78.04
C GLU A 56 57.08 -30.49 -79.36
N GLY A 57 58.28 -29.90 -79.32
CA GLY A 57 58.99 -29.38 -80.49
C GLY A 57 58.44 -28.06 -81.04
N LEU A 58 57.61 -27.36 -80.26
CA LEU A 58 57.04 -26.05 -80.62
C LEU A 58 58.05 -24.90 -80.43
N VAL A 59 59.08 -25.11 -79.60
CA VAL A 59 60.07 -24.09 -79.25
C VAL A 59 61.43 -24.44 -79.85
N SER A 60 62.00 -23.53 -80.64
CA SER A 60 63.28 -23.75 -81.32
C SER A 60 64.51 -23.47 -80.43
N ASN A 61 64.42 -22.47 -79.54
CA ASN A 61 65.51 -22.02 -78.67
C ASN A 61 65.04 -21.86 -77.21
N PRO A 62 64.90 -22.95 -76.44
CA PRO A 62 64.40 -22.87 -75.06
C PRO A 62 65.34 -22.09 -74.14
N ASP A 63 66.66 -22.19 -74.34
CA ASP A 63 67.66 -21.55 -73.48
C ASP A 63 67.59 -20.00 -73.55
N GLU A 64 67.24 -19.45 -74.71
CA GLU A 64 67.15 -18.00 -74.93
C GLU A 64 65.90 -17.42 -74.24
N LEU A 65 64.77 -18.13 -74.34
CA LEU A 65 63.51 -17.75 -73.70
C LEU A 65 63.59 -17.86 -72.17
N GLU A 66 64.34 -18.82 -71.64
CA GLU A 66 64.58 -18.91 -70.20
C GLU A 66 65.34 -17.69 -69.68
N VAL A 67 66.36 -17.22 -70.42
CA VAL A 67 67.11 -16.01 -70.06
C VAL A 67 66.22 -14.77 -70.09
N GLU A 68 65.37 -14.63 -71.09
CA GLU A 68 64.40 -13.53 -71.18
C GLU A 68 63.41 -13.56 -70.00
N LEU A 69 62.92 -14.75 -69.62
CA LEU A 69 62.02 -14.91 -68.48
C LEU A 69 62.71 -14.53 -67.15
N GLN A 70 63.99 -14.90 -66.99
CA GLN A 70 64.79 -14.53 -65.83
C GLN A 70 65.03 -13.02 -65.77
N GLN A 71 65.25 -12.38 -66.92
CA GLN A 71 65.44 -10.93 -67.02
C GLN A 71 64.14 -10.19 -66.72
N SER A 72 63.00 -10.65 -67.26
CA SER A 72 61.68 -10.11 -66.93
C SER A 72 61.35 -10.23 -65.45
N LEU A 73 61.69 -11.35 -64.81
CA LEU A 73 61.49 -11.51 -63.36
C LEU A 73 62.34 -10.50 -62.57
N LEU A 74 63.55 -10.20 -63.03
CA LEU A 74 64.43 -9.21 -62.42
C LEU A 74 63.89 -7.78 -62.57
N ASP A 75 63.36 -7.46 -63.76
CA ASP A 75 62.77 -6.15 -64.08
C ASP A 75 61.42 -5.93 -63.36
N ASP A 76 60.66 -7.01 -63.11
CA ASP A 76 59.38 -6.99 -62.37
C ASP A 76 59.55 -6.96 -60.84
N VAL A 77 60.78 -6.90 -60.32
CA VAL A 77 61.01 -6.58 -58.90
C VAL A 77 60.89 -5.06 -58.75
N PRO A 78 59.80 -4.52 -58.20
CA PRO A 78 59.67 -3.08 -58.05
C PRO A 78 60.81 -2.54 -57.18
N GLU A 79 61.44 -1.44 -57.61
CA GLU A 79 62.32 -0.67 -56.72
C GLU A 79 61.55 -0.38 -55.44
N THR A 80 62.16 -0.69 -54.29
CA THR A 80 61.60 -0.60 -52.93
C THR A 80 60.94 0.76 -52.67
N GLN A 81 59.71 0.96 -53.14
CA GLN A 81 58.89 2.07 -52.72
C GLN A 81 58.54 1.73 -51.29
N THR A 82 59.19 2.43 -50.36
CA THR A 82 58.88 2.41 -48.94
C THR A 82 57.44 2.90 -48.80
N GLN A 83 56.48 1.99 -48.94
CA GLN A 83 55.12 2.23 -48.52
C GLN A 83 55.22 2.60 -47.04
N GLN A 84 54.97 3.86 -46.73
CA GLN A 84 54.77 4.32 -45.36
C GLN A 84 53.56 3.58 -44.83
N SER A 85 53.78 2.40 -44.25
CA SER A 85 52.80 1.76 -43.40
C SER A 85 52.56 2.74 -42.25
N SER A 86 51.41 3.42 -42.30
CA SER A 86 50.90 4.11 -41.12
C SER A 86 50.58 3.02 -40.10
N GLN A 87 51.60 2.62 -39.33
CA GLN A 87 51.45 1.74 -38.20
C GLN A 87 50.55 2.48 -37.21
N PHE A 88 49.26 2.14 -37.21
CA PHE A 88 48.31 2.65 -36.25
C PHE A 88 48.86 2.34 -34.86
N LYS A 89 49.27 3.37 -34.11
CA LYS A 89 49.93 3.14 -32.82
C LYS A 89 48.85 2.94 -31.74
N PRO A 90 48.64 1.74 -31.18
CA PRO A 90 47.53 1.45 -30.27
C PRO A 90 47.51 2.33 -29.01
N TRP A 91 48.65 2.91 -28.60
CA TRP A 91 48.70 3.86 -27.49
C TRP A 91 47.88 5.14 -27.73
N LEU A 92 47.57 5.48 -28.99
CA LEU A 92 46.68 6.61 -29.34
C LEU A 92 45.22 6.38 -28.91
N LEU A 93 44.80 5.13 -28.63
CA LEU A 93 43.46 4.81 -28.14
C LEU A 93 43.32 5.01 -26.62
N LEU A 94 44.43 4.97 -25.87
CA LEU A 94 44.45 5.12 -24.41
C LEU A 94 43.74 6.38 -23.90
N PRO A 95 43.94 7.60 -24.46
CA PRO A 95 43.23 8.78 -23.99
C PRO A 95 41.71 8.68 -24.19
N GLY A 96 41.25 8.12 -25.33
CA GLY A 96 39.82 7.92 -25.59
C GLY A 96 39.20 6.92 -24.61
N ILE A 97 39.90 5.81 -24.34
CA ILE A 97 39.52 4.83 -23.32
C ILE A 97 39.39 5.48 -21.94
N LEU A 98 40.39 6.28 -21.54
CA LEU A 98 40.37 6.95 -20.24
C LEU A 98 39.20 7.93 -20.12
N VAL A 99 38.87 8.66 -21.19
CA VAL A 99 37.69 9.52 -21.24
C VAL A 99 36.41 8.70 -21.09
N VAL A 100 36.27 7.59 -21.83
CA VAL A 100 35.08 6.73 -21.74
C VAL A 100 34.90 6.16 -20.33
N VAL A 101 35.97 5.63 -19.73
CA VAL A 101 35.93 5.12 -18.34
C VAL A 101 35.59 6.26 -17.38
N GLY A 102 36.23 7.42 -17.51
CA GLY A 102 35.95 8.58 -16.66
C GLY A 102 34.49 9.05 -16.76
N VAL A 103 33.94 9.14 -17.97
CA VAL A 103 32.53 9.48 -18.20
C VAL A 103 31.60 8.41 -17.64
N ALA A 104 31.91 7.13 -17.80
CA ALA A 104 31.10 6.03 -17.27
C ALA A 104 31.02 6.05 -15.74
N TYR A 105 32.16 6.17 -15.06
CA TYR A 105 32.20 6.27 -13.59
C TYR A 105 31.61 7.61 -13.10
N GLY A 106 31.79 8.70 -13.85
CA GLY A 106 31.17 10.00 -13.55
C GLY A 106 29.65 9.96 -13.65
N LEU A 107 29.10 9.35 -14.71
CA LEU A 107 27.66 9.13 -14.87
C LEU A 107 27.12 8.21 -13.77
N TYR A 108 27.84 7.14 -13.42
CA TYR A 108 27.47 6.30 -12.28
C TYR A 108 27.51 7.08 -10.96
N GLY A 109 28.46 8.00 -10.77
CA GLY A 109 28.48 8.87 -9.59
C GLY A 109 27.30 9.84 -9.54
N ALA A 110 26.84 10.32 -10.69
CA ALA A 110 25.74 11.28 -10.78
C ALA A 110 24.34 10.63 -10.72
N VAL A 111 24.17 9.44 -11.29
CA VAL A 111 22.87 8.76 -11.43
C VAL A 111 22.79 7.49 -10.59
N GLY A 112 23.92 6.92 -10.20
CA GLY A 112 23.96 5.70 -9.40
C GLY A 112 23.54 5.96 -7.96
N HIS A 113 22.62 5.12 -7.46
CA HIS A 113 22.07 5.24 -6.11
C HIS A 113 22.95 4.48 -5.10
N GLN A 114 24.28 4.60 -5.25
CA GLN A 114 25.25 3.85 -4.44
C GLN A 114 25.07 4.10 -2.94
N GLN A 115 24.74 5.35 -2.57
CA GLN A 115 24.49 5.75 -1.19
C GLN A 115 23.26 5.04 -0.61
N GLU A 116 22.16 4.98 -1.36
CA GLU A 116 20.93 4.32 -0.91
C GLU A 116 21.15 2.83 -0.69
N VAL A 117 21.95 2.16 -1.54
CA VAL A 117 22.24 0.74 -1.32
C VAL A 117 23.14 0.54 -0.10
N THR A 118 24.09 1.46 0.18
CA THR A 118 24.85 1.38 1.43
C THR A 118 23.99 1.63 2.66
N ASP A 119 23.07 2.60 2.59
CA ASP A 119 22.15 2.92 3.68
C ASP A 119 21.18 1.75 3.92
N TRP A 120 20.63 1.16 2.86
CA TRP A 120 19.82 -0.07 2.94
C TRP A 120 20.59 -1.22 3.59
N GLN A 121 21.84 -1.47 3.19
CA GLN A 121 22.69 -2.50 3.81
C GLN A 121 22.92 -2.24 5.30
N GLN A 122 23.16 -0.98 5.67
CA GLN A 122 23.29 -0.58 7.07
C GLN A 122 21.99 -0.82 7.85
N THR A 123 20.84 -0.41 7.30
CA THR A 123 19.52 -0.63 7.89
C THR A 123 19.24 -2.11 8.13
N VAL A 124 19.49 -2.97 7.14
CA VAL A 124 19.34 -4.42 7.28
C VAL A 124 20.26 -4.98 8.37
N SER A 125 21.50 -4.47 8.48
CA SER A 125 22.43 -4.92 9.52
C SER A 125 22.02 -4.51 10.93
N LYS A 126 21.30 -3.40 11.10
CA LYS A 126 20.76 -2.92 12.38
C LYS A 126 19.52 -3.69 12.85
N LEU A 127 18.84 -4.41 11.95
CA LEU A 127 17.59 -5.12 12.22
C LEU A 127 17.58 -5.93 13.53
N PRO A 128 18.61 -6.74 13.87
CA PRO A 128 18.61 -7.50 15.12
C PRO A 128 18.59 -6.60 16.37
N GLN A 129 19.30 -5.47 16.34
CA GLN A 129 19.36 -4.51 17.45
C GLN A 129 18.02 -3.79 17.63
N LEU A 130 17.40 -3.35 16.53
CA LEU A 130 16.09 -2.70 16.54
C LEU A 130 15.00 -3.65 17.02
N THR A 131 15.02 -4.90 16.57
CA THR A 131 14.06 -5.93 17.01
C THR A 131 14.24 -6.25 18.49
N GLN A 132 15.48 -6.37 18.97
CA GLN A 132 15.77 -6.63 20.38
C GLN A 132 15.35 -5.46 21.28
N ARG A 133 15.55 -4.21 20.84
CA ARG A 133 14.99 -3.04 21.53
C ARG A 133 13.47 -3.12 21.56
N LEU A 134 12.81 -3.36 20.43
CA LEU A 134 11.35 -3.43 20.41
C LEU A 134 10.77 -4.50 21.36
N MET A 135 11.46 -5.63 21.53
CA MET A 135 11.01 -6.75 22.38
C MET A 135 11.50 -6.68 23.83
N GLY A 136 12.29 -5.67 24.22
CA GLY A 136 12.87 -5.57 25.56
C GLY A 136 11.94 -4.90 26.59
N ASP A 137 11.87 -5.46 27.80
CA ASP A 137 10.95 -5.02 28.87
C ASP A 137 11.13 -3.56 29.36
N ASN A 138 12.27 -2.91 29.08
CA ASN A 138 12.58 -1.53 29.46
C ASN A 138 13.03 -0.66 28.27
N ALA A 139 12.59 -1.01 27.07
CA ALA A 139 13.05 -0.33 25.87
C ALA A 139 12.52 1.10 25.77
N SER A 140 13.44 2.04 25.54
CA SER A 140 13.05 3.37 25.06
C SER A 140 12.30 3.22 23.73
N PRO A 141 11.18 3.96 23.54
CA PRO A 141 10.41 3.89 22.31
C PRO A 141 11.32 4.17 21.10
N LEU A 142 11.11 3.42 20.02
CA LEU A 142 11.79 3.68 18.76
C LEU A 142 11.33 5.03 18.20
N THR A 143 12.26 5.78 17.63
CA THR A 143 11.90 6.98 16.86
C THR A 143 11.18 6.59 15.56
N ASP A 144 10.47 7.52 14.94
CA ASP A 144 9.78 7.28 13.66
C ASP A 144 10.75 6.76 12.59
N GLN A 145 11.95 7.35 12.52
CA GLN A 145 13.01 6.90 11.62
C GLN A 145 13.49 5.47 11.94
N GLU A 146 13.68 5.14 13.22
CA GLU A 146 14.06 3.77 13.63
C GLU A 146 12.96 2.76 13.30
N MET A 147 11.68 3.16 13.34
CA MET A 147 10.55 2.32 12.95
C MET A 147 10.50 2.06 11.44
N GLU A 148 10.80 3.07 10.63
CA GLU A 148 10.96 2.92 9.18
C GLU A 148 12.14 2.00 8.83
N GLU A 149 13.30 2.21 9.47
CA GLU A 149 14.47 1.35 9.34
C GLU A 149 14.14 -0.11 9.72
N LEU A 150 13.45 -0.32 10.84
CA LEU A 150 12.99 -1.64 11.28
C LEU A 150 12.10 -2.29 10.22
N THR A 151 11.12 -1.55 9.70
CA THR A 151 10.16 -2.05 8.72
C THR A 151 10.84 -2.43 7.40
N LEU A 152 11.75 -1.59 6.90
CA LEU A 152 12.54 -1.85 5.69
C LEU A 152 13.44 -3.08 5.86
N GLY A 153 14.16 -3.16 6.98
CA GLY A 153 15.01 -4.30 7.31
C GLY A 153 14.20 -5.59 7.40
N LEU A 154 13.05 -5.55 8.06
CA LEU A 154 12.17 -6.71 8.23
C LEU A 154 11.60 -7.19 6.89
N ARG A 155 11.09 -6.28 6.04
CA ARG A 155 10.60 -6.60 4.69
C ARG A 155 11.70 -7.24 3.84
N THR A 156 12.92 -6.70 3.91
CA THR A 156 14.08 -7.26 3.20
C THR A 156 14.38 -8.68 3.64
N ARG A 157 14.47 -8.91 4.96
CA ARG A 157 14.71 -10.24 5.51
C ARG A 157 13.62 -11.24 5.14
N LEU A 158 12.35 -10.81 5.17
CA LEU A 158 11.21 -11.67 4.81
C LEU A 158 11.15 -11.99 3.32
N HIS A 159 11.71 -11.12 2.47
CA HIS A 159 11.90 -11.43 1.05
C HIS A 159 12.96 -12.53 0.86
N GLU A 160 14.09 -12.45 1.57
CA GLU A 160 15.16 -13.46 1.50
C GLU A 160 14.79 -14.77 2.23
N ARG A 161 14.01 -14.66 3.31
CA ARG A 161 13.58 -15.77 4.18
C ARG A 161 12.06 -15.74 4.33
N PRO A 162 11.31 -16.21 3.32
CA PRO A 162 9.85 -16.15 3.33
C PRO A 162 9.20 -17.08 4.36
N ASN A 163 9.92 -18.07 4.89
CA ASN A 163 9.42 -19.04 5.86
C ASN A 163 9.67 -18.62 7.32
N ASP A 164 9.45 -17.35 7.65
CA ASP A 164 9.62 -16.79 9.01
C ASP A 164 8.28 -16.26 9.51
N ALA A 165 7.46 -17.14 10.10
CA ALA A 165 6.10 -16.82 10.56
C ALA A 165 6.10 -15.69 11.61
N THR A 166 7.05 -15.73 12.55
CA THR A 166 7.25 -14.68 13.57
C THR A 166 7.58 -13.33 12.95
N GLY A 167 8.44 -13.30 11.93
CA GLY A 167 8.76 -12.07 11.22
C GLY A 167 7.54 -11.49 10.48
N TRP A 168 6.74 -12.35 9.83
CA TRP A 168 5.48 -11.93 9.20
C TRP A 168 4.45 -11.42 10.22
N LEU A 169 4.32 -12.06 11.37
CA LEU A 169 3.48 -11.59 12.48
C LEU A 169 3.91 -10.20 12.95
N LEU A 170 5.21 -9.99 13.15
CA LEU A 170 5.75 -8.69 13.57
C LEU A 170 5.46 -7.61 12.52
N LEU A 171 5.70 -7.89 11.24
CA LEU A 171 5.38 -6.97 10.14
C LEU A 171 3.87 -6.65 10.11
N GLY A 172 3.02 -7.65 10.33
CA GLY A 172 1.58 -7.48 10.43
C GLY A 172 1.17 -6.54 11.56
N ARG A 173 1.77 -6.71 12.75
CA ARG A 173 1.53 -5.84 13.92
C ARG A 173 2.01 -4.41 13.70
N ILE A 174 3.15 -4.21 13.05
CA ILE A 174 3.64 -2.88 12.66
C ILE A 174 2.65 -2.24 11.67
N GLY A 175 2.17 -3.00 10.69
CA GLY A 175 1.12 -2.55 9.76
C GLY A 175 -0.14 -2.10 10.49
N MET A 176 -0.63 -2.88 11.47
CA MET A 176 -1.79 -2.50 12.29
C MET A 176 -1.53 -1.22 13.09
N ALA A 177 -0.37 -1.09 13.73
CA ALA A 177 0.00 0.11 14.49
C ALA A 177 0.03 1.37 13.61
N ASN A 178 0.50 1.23 12.37
CA ASN A 178 0.57 2.30 11.38
C ASN A 178 -0.75 2.52 10.61
N ARG A 179 -1.80 1.75 10.92
CA ARG A 179 -3.08 1.71 10.17
C ARG A 179 -2.90 1.39 8.68
N ASP A 180 -1.80 0.75 8.31
CA ASP A 180 -1.56 0.19 6.99
C ASP A 180 -2.24 -1.18 6.90
N VAL A 181 -3.53 -1.15 6.58
CA VAL A 181 -4.40 -2.34 6.50
C VAL A 181 -3.86 -3.34 5.46
N GLU A 182 -3.32 -2.86 4.34
CA GLU A 182 -2.84 -3.72 3.27
C GLU A 182 -1.62 -4.52 3.69
N THR A 183 -0.59 -3.85 4.24
CA THR A 183 0.59 -4.52 4.79
C THR A 183 0.20 -5.47 5.92
N ALA A 184 -0.67 -5.02 6.82
CA ALA A 184 -1.10 -5.82 7.96
C ALA A 184 -1.77 -7.12 7.49
N GLN A 185 -2.77 -7.02 6.61
CA GLN A 185 -3.51 -8.19 6.11
C GLN A 185 -2.60 -9.14 5.34
N GLY A 186 -1.75 -8.61 4.44
CA GLY A 186 -0.83 -9.41 3.64
C GLY A 186 0.17 -10.17 4.50
N ALA A 187 0.81 -9.50 5.46
CA ALA A 187 1.80 -10.10 6.34
C ALA A 187 1.16 -11.12 7.30
N MET A 188 0.03 -10.77 7.92
CA MET A 188 -0.64 -11.65 8.88
C MET A 188 -1.20 -12.91 8.20
N LYS A 189 -1.68 -12.80 6.96
CA LYS A 189 -2.06 -13.95 6.14
C LYS A 189 -0.85 -14.87 5.87
N ARG A 190 0.31 -14.32 5.50
CA ARG A 190 1.52 -15.12 5.28
C ARG A 190 1.99 -15.83 6.54
N ALA A 191 1.91 -15.18 7.70
CA ALA A 191 2.19 -15.82 8.98
C ALA A 191 1.27 -17.03 9.20
N LEU A 192 -0.03 -16.83 9.01
CA LEU A 192 -1.03 -17.89 9.19
C LEU A 192 -0.88 -19.03 8.16
N ASP A 193 -0.53 -18.74 6.91
CA ASP A 193 -0.29 -19.76 5.88
C ASP A 193 0.90 -20.67 6.25
N LEU A 194 1.89 -20.15 6.99
CA LEU A 194 3.05 -20.93 7.48
C LEU A 194 2.69 -21.77 8.71
N GLU A 195 1.89 -21.22 9.63
CA GLU A 195 1.51 -21.86 10.88
C GLU A 195 -0.03 -21.81 11.09
N PRO A 196 -0.81 -22.60 10.32
CA PRO A 196 -2.27 -22.47 10.26
C PRO A 196 -3.00 -22.86 11.55
N ASN A 197 -2.32 -23.59 12.44
CA ASN A 197 -2.88 -24.10 13.68
C ASN A 197 -2.50 -23.26 14.90
N ASP A 198 -1.73 -22.17 14.76
CA ASP A 198 -1.41 -21.28 15.89
C ASP A 198 -2.63 -20.39 16.23
N PRO A 199 -3.24 -20.56 17.43
CA PRO A 199 -4.34 -19.72 17.90
C PRO A 199 -4.04 -18.22 17.86
N SER A 200 -2.78 -17.84 18.15
CA SER A 200 -2.33 -16.45 18.23
C SER A 200 -2.32 -15.77 16.86
N LEU A 201 -1.95 -16.52 15.81
CA LEU A 201 -1.97 -16.05 14.43
C LEU A 201 -3.40 -15.96 13.88
N GLN A 202 -4.25 -16.94 14.21
CA GLN A 202 -5.68 -16.90 13.85
C GLN A 202 -6.35 -15.67 14.44
N LEU A 203 -6.13 -15.40 15.73
CA LEU A 203 -6.62 -14.22 16.43
C LEU A 203 -6.09 -12.93 15.78
N SER A 204 -4.78 -12.84 15.56
CA SER A 204 -4.15 -11.65 14.97
C SER A 204 -4.66 -11.37 13.56
N TYR A 205 -4.87 -12.41 12.74
CA TYR A 205 -5.42 -12.26 11.40
C TYR A 205 -6.89 -11.84 11.43
N ALA A 206 -7.72 -12.45 12.28
CA ALA A 206 -9.11 -12.06 12.46
C ALA A 206 -9.24 -10.58 12.88
N GLN A 207 -8.42 -10.14 13.85
CA GLN A 207 -8.37 -8.73 14.25
C GLN A 207 -8.01 -7.80 13.08
N THR A 208 -7.03 -8.21 12.26
CA THR A 208 -6.59 -7.42 11.10
C THR A 208 -7.68 -7.30 10.02
N LEU A 209 -8.46 -8.37 9.81
CA LEU A 209 -9.60 -8.38 8.90
C LEU A 209 -10.73 -7.47 9.40
N MET A 210 -11.02 -7.50 10.70
CA MET A 210 -12.04 -6.65 11.32
C MET A 210 -11.67 -5.16 11.22
N MET A 211 -10.39 -4.81 11.36
CA MET A 211 -9.91 -3.43 11.19
C MET A 211 -10.16 -2.88 9.78
N GLY A 212 -10.13 -3.72 8.75
CA GLY A 212 -10.39 -3.33 7.37
C GLY A 212 -11.87 -3.00 7.08
N GLY A 213 -12.80 -3.46 7.93
CA GLY A 213 -14.23 -3.12 7.87
C GLY A 213 -15.01 -3.68 6.66
N GLN A 214 -14.37 -4.46 5.78
CA GLN A 214 -15.06 -5.03 4.62
C GLN A 214 -16.03 -6.15 5.08
N PRO A 215 -17.33 -6.11 4.73
CA PRO A 215 -18.32 -7.05 5.27
C PRO A 215 -17.95 -8.53 5.12
N GLY A 216 -17.39 -8.92 3.96
CA GLY A 216 -16.95 -10.30 3.72
C GLY A 216 -15.73 -10.72 4.58
N GLN A 217 -14.81 -9.79 4.83
CA GLN A 217 -13.63 -10.04 5.68
C GLN A 217 -14.01 -10.13 7.15
N VAL A 218 -14.93 -9.25 7.61
CA VAL A 218 -15.48 -9.28 8.98
C VAL A 218 -16.20 -10.59 9.23
N GLN A 219 -17.00 -11.08 8.28
CA GLN A 219 -17.67 -12.39 8.41
C GLN A 219 -16.67 -13.55 8.49
N LEU A 220 -15.60 -13.51 7.68
CA LEU A 220 -14.54 -14.51 7.74
C LEU A 220 -13.83 -14.48 9.10
N ALA A 221 -13.52 -13.29 9.62
CA ALA A 221 -12.93 -13.10 10.94
C ALA A 221 -13.82 -13.67 12.05
N ARG A 222 -15.13 -13.40 12.02
CA ARG A 222 -16.10 -13.99 12.96
C ARG A 222 -16.04 -15.51 12.95
N ASN A 223 -16.11 -16.13 11.78
CA ASN A 223 -16.05 -17.59 11.66
C ASN A 223 -14.74 -18.16 12.25
N MET A 224 -13.60 -17.49 11.99
CA MET A 224 -12.31 -17.87 12.58
C MET A 224 -12.32 -17.75 14.10
N LEU A 225 -12.83 -16.65 14.65
CA LEU A 225 -12.91 -16.43 16.10
C LEU A 225 -13.88 -17.41 16.77
N THR A 226 -14.99 -17.77 16.12
CA THR A 226 -15.89 -18.82 16.62
C THR A 226 -15.17 -20.16 16.72
N HIS A 227 -14.47 -20.60 15.67
CA HIS A 227 -13.69 -21.85 15.72
C HIS A 227 -12.53 -21.80 16.72
N LEU A 228 -11.92 -20.63 16.91
CA LEU A 228 -10.91 -20.42 17.93
C LEU A 228 -11.51 -20.63 19.34
N LEU A 229 -12.66 -20.01 19.62
CA LEU A 229 -13.37 -20.11 20.90
C LEU A 229 -13.95 -21.52 21.16
N GLU A 230 -14.23 -22.31 20.13
CA GLU A 230 -14.60 -23.73 20.29
C GLU A 230 -13.46 -24.57 20.87
N ARG A 231 -12.20 -24.19 20.57
CA ARG A 231 -10.98 -24.89 21.02
C ARG A 231 -10.42 -24.29 22.30
N ASP A 232 -10.49 -22.96 22.42
CA ASP A 232 -10.00 -22.17 23.55
C ASP A 232 -11.11 -21.22 24.03
N PRO A 233 -12.08 -21.71 24.83
CA PRO A 233 -13.19 -20.90 25.34
C PRO A 233 -12.77 -19.80 26.33
N GLU A 234 -11.51 -19.83 26.78
CA GLU A 234 -10.95 -18.88 27.75
C GLU A 234 -10.10 -17.78 27.09
N ASN A 235 -10.11 -17.73 25.76
CA ASN A 235 -9.38 -16.70 25.02
C ASN A 235 -10.03 -15.32 25.19
N LEU A 236 -9.60 -14.57 26.21
CA LEU A 236 -10.13 -13.24 26.55
C LEU A 236 -10.09 -12.27 25.36
N GLN A 237 -9.09 -12.36 24.50
CA GLN A 237 -8.93 -11.46 23.35
C GLN A 237 -9.96 -11.77 22.26
N ALA A 238 -10.19 -13.05 21.97
CA ALA A 238 -11.26 -13.46 21.04
C ALA A 238 -12.65 -13.09 21.59
N LEU A 239 -12.91 -13.33 22.89
CA LEU A 239 -14.15 -12.92 23.54
C LEU A 239 -14.37 -11.41 23.45
N SER A 240 -13.32 -10.61 23.69
CA SER A 240 -13.39 -9.16 23.58
C SER A 240 -13.74 -8.72 22.16
N LEU A 241 -13.08 -9.26 21.12
CA LEU A 241 -13.36 -8.91 19.73
C LEU A 241 -14.80 -9.25 19.33
N MET A 242 -15.26 -10.45 19.70
CA MET A 242 -16.63 -10.89 19.44
C MET A 242 -17.67 -10.03 20.16
N ALA A 243 -17.39 -9.61 21.40
CA ALA A 243 -18.29 -8.76 22.17
C ALA A 243 -18.43 -7.35 21.55
N PHE A 244 -17.32 -6.73 21.13
CA PHE A 244 -17.35 -5.42 20.48
C PHE A 244 -18.03 -5.50 19.11
N ASP A 245 -17.72 -6.52 18.30
CA ASP A 245 -18.39 -6.72 17.01
C ASP A 245 -19.91 -6.91 17.19
N ALA A 246 -20.33 -7.73 18.15
CA ALA A 246 -21.74 -7.93 18.46
C ALA A 246 -22.44 -6.63 18.89
N PHE A 247 -21.79 -5.82 19.73
CA PHE A 247 -22.32 -4.53 20.17
C PHE A 247 -22.50 -3.55 19.00
N GLU A 248 -21.49 -3.43 18.13
CA GLU A 248 -21.53 -2.56 16.94
C GLU A 248 -22.63 -2.99 15.95
N GLN A 249 -22.92 -4.29 15.87
CA GLN A 249 -24.00 -4.84 15.04
C GLN A 249 -25.38 -4.77 15.73
N ALA A 250 -25.49 -4.10 16.89
CA ALA A 250 -26.69 -4.05 17.73
C ALA A 250 -27.22 -5.42 18.21
N ASP A 251 -26.40 -6.47 18.16
CA ASP A 251 -26.66 -7.74 18.82
C ASP A 251 -26.22 -7.65 20.30
N TYR A 252 -26.97 -6.84 21.04
CA TYR A 252 -26.69 -6.57 22.46
C TYR A 252 -26.76 -7.83 23.32
N GLN A 253 -27.56 -8.82 22.92
CA GLN A 253 -27.67 -10.09 23.63
C GLN A 253 -26.37 -10.90 23.53
N ALA A 254 -25.81 -11.04 22.32
CA ALA A 254 -24.52 -11.69 22.14
C ALA A 254 -23.38 -10.92 22.83
N ALA A 255 -23.37 -9.59 22.74
CA ALA A 255 -22.37 -8.75 23.41
C ALA A 255 -22.34 -8.97 24.93
N VAL A 256 -23.52 -8.96 25.58
CA VAL A 256 -23.66 -9.27 27.02
C VAL A 256 -23.11 -10.65 27.33
N THR A 257 -23.44 -11.66 26.52
CA THR A 257 -22.99 -13.05 26.72
C THR A 257 -21.47 -13.16 26.73
N TYR A 258 -20.80 -12.56 25.74
CA TYR A 258 -19.34 -12.59 25.65
C TYR A 258 -18.65 -11.82 26.78
N TRP A 259 -19.16 -10.64 27.16
CA TRP A 259 -18.59 -9.89 28.28
C TRP A 259 -18.83 -10.56 29.64
N GLU A 260 -19.96 -11.23 29.85
CA GLU A 260 -20.21 -12.02 31.06
C GLU A 260 -19.27 -13.23 31.14
N GLN A 261 -19.06 -13.94 30.03
CA GLN A 261 -18.07 -15.02 29.95
C GLN A 261 -16.67 -14.50 30.27
N MET A 262 -16.27 -13.38 29.66
CA MET A 262 -14.97 -12.77 29.92
C MET A 262 -14.82 -12.35 31.40
N LYS A 263 -15.86 -11.75 31.99
CA LYS A 263 -15.88 -11.37 33.41
C LYS A 263 -15.72 -12.58 34.34
N SER A 264 -16.34 -13.71 34.00
CA SER A 264 -16.28 -14.93 34.82
C SER A 264 -14.88 -15.55 34.93
N GLN A 265 -14.01 -15.24 33.96
CA GLN A 265 -12.63 -15.74 33.89
C GLN A 265 -11.62 -14.80 34.57
N LEU A 266 -12.02 -13.60 34.99
CA LEU A 266 -11.13 -12.64 35.64
C LEU A 266 -11.07 -12.85 37.15
N ASN A 267 -9.87 -12.62 37.72
CA ASN A 267 -9.68 -12.68 39.17
C ASN A 267 -10.48 -11.57 39.88
N PRO A 268 -11.07 -11.86 41.07
CA PRO A 268 -11.70 -10.83 41.89
C PRO A 268 -10.71 -9.71 42.21
N GLY A 269 -10.97 -8.50 41.68
CA GLY A 269 -10.10 -7.33 41.83
C GLY A 269 -9.34 -6.89 40.57
N ASP A 270 -9.50 -7.57 39.43
CA ASP A 270 -8.97 -7.09 38.15
C ASP A 270 -9.64 -5.77 37.74
N ASN A 271 -8.83 -4.74 37.44
CA ASN A 271 -9.29 -3.41 37.04
C ASN A 271 -10.22 -3.42 35.81
N ARG A 272 -10.14 -4.46 34.96
CA ARG A 272 -10.99 -4.63 33.77
C ARG A 272 -12.44 -4.96 34.12
N ILE A 273 -12.71 -5.53 35.29
CA ILE A 273 -14.07 -5.91 35.71
C ILE A 273 -15.01 -4.70 35.69
N ALA A 274 -14.57 -3.55 36.21
CA ALA A 274 -15.38 -2.33 36.24
C ALA A 274 -15.69 -1.79 34.83
N MET A 275 -14.82 -2.02 33.85
CA MET A 275 -15.08 -1.68 32.44
C MET A 275 -16.10 -2.65 31.83
N LEU A 276 -15.99 -3.94 32.13
CA LEU A 276 -16.95 -4.94 31.64
C LEU A 276 -18.34 -4.74 32.21
N GLU A 277 -18.45 -4.43 33.50
CA GLU A 277 -19.74 -4.15 34.13
C GLU A 277 -20.46 -2.97 33.49
N ARG A 278 -19.73 -1.90 33.16
CA ARG A 278 -20.27 -0.75 32.43
C ARG A 278 -20.73 -1.14 31.02
N SER A 279 -19.92 -1.92 30.30
CA SER A 279 -20.25 -2.37 28.94
C SER A 279 -21.49 -3.26 28.93
N ILE A 280 -21.56 -4.22 29.87
CA ILE A 280 -22.73 -5.09 30.07
C ILE A 280 -23.97 -4.27 30.44
N ALA A 281 -23.87 -3.31 31.36
CA ALA A 281 -24.99 -2.47 31.75
C ALA A 281 -25.51 -1.63 30.57
N GLN A 282 -24.60 -1.07 29.76
CA GLN A 282 -24.96 -0.33 28.56
C GLN A 282 -25.68 -1.20 27.54
N ALA A 283 -25.14 -2.38 27.20
CA ALA A 283 -25.82 -3.29 26.27
C ALA A 283 -27.17 -3.78 26.80
N LYS A 284 -27.31 -4.05 28.11
CA LYS A 284 -28.61 -4.38 28.71
C LYS A 284 -29.60 -3.23 28.61
N ALA A 285 -29.15 -1.99 28.74
CA ALA A 285 -30.00 -0.81 28.58
C ALA A 285 -30.48 -0.66 27.13
N GLU A 286 -29.60 -0.84 26.14
CA GLU A 286 -29.98 -0.81 24.72
C GLU A 286 -30.91 -1.97 24.35
N LEU A 287 -30.64 -3.19 24.85
CA LEU A 287 -31.53 -4.34 24.68
C LEU A 287 -32.92 -4.07 25.26
N SER A 288 -32.99 -3.45 26.44
CA SER A 288 -34.26 -3.09 27.09
C SER A 288 -35.02 -2.01 26.32
N GLN A 289 -34.32 -1.05 25.72
CA GLN A 289 -34.91 -0.02 24.87
C GLN A 289 -35.41 -0.59 23.53
N ALA A 290 -34.68 -1.54 22.94
CA ALA A 290 -35.11 -2.23 21.73
C ALA A 290 -36.36 -3.10 21.97
N ALA A 291 -36.45 -3.73 23.15
CA ALA A 291 -37.61 -4.54 23.53
C ALA A 291 -38.83 -3.70 23.96
N ASN A 292 -38.60 -2.52 24.56
CA ASN A 292 -39.63 -1.59 24.99
C ASN A 292 -39.31 -0.18 24.46
N PRO A 293 -39.63 0.13 23.19
CA PRO A 293 -39.42 1.47 22.65
C PRO A 293 -40.17 2.48 23.53
N SER A 294 -39.47 3.53 23.97
CA SER A 294 -40.07 4.55 24.84
C SER A 294 -41.38 5.07 24.21
N PRO A 295 -42.47 5.21 24.99
CA PRO A 295 -43.71 5.76 24.48
C PRO A 295 -43.42 7.15 23.88
N GLY A 296 -43.72 7.31 22.58
CA GLY A 296 -43.44 8.53 21.83
C GLY A 296 -44.69 9.06 21.16
N VAL A 297 -44.61 10.27 20.61
CA VAL A 297 -45.67 10.83 19.76
C VAL A 297 -45.16 10.84 18.34
N SER A 298 -45.92 10.22 17.44
CA SER A 298 -45.62 10.20 16.00
C SER A 298 -46.26 11.41 15.33
N VAL A 299 -45.43 12.22 14.68
CA VAL A 299 -45.80 13.52 14.13
C VAL A 299 -45.52 13.52 12.64
N THR A 300 -46.54 13.79 11.83
CA THR A 300 -46.40 14.07 10.40
C THR A 300 -46.52 15.57 10.18
N VAL A 301 -45.45 16.20 9.71
CA VAL A 301 -45.42 17.63 9.40
C VAL A 301 -45.64 17.82 7.91
N ALA A 302 -46.63 18.62 7.55
CA ALA A 302 -46.96 19.03 6.18
C ALA A 302 -46.85 20.55 6.03
N LEU A 303 -46.72 21.02 4.80
CA LEU A 303 -46.73 22.45 4.47
C LEU A 303 -48.09 22.82 3.87
N GLY A 304 -48.61 24.00 4.23
CA GLY A 304 -49.76 24.59 3.57
C GLY A 304 -49.41 25.17 2.20
N ASP A 305 -50.41 25.30 1.33
CA ASP A 305 -50.23 25.72 -0.07
C ASP A 305 -49.59 27.11 -0.26
N SER A 306 -49.67 27.98 0.76
CA SER A 306 -49.13 29.34 0.75
C SER A 306 -47.72 29.46 1.34
N VAL A 307 -47.11 28.36 1.79
CA VAL A 307 -45.82 28.40 2.50
C VAL A 307 -44.66 28.35 1.51
N ILE A 308 -43.83 29.39 1.53
CA ILE A 308 -42.57 29.44 0.79
C ILE A 308 -41.44 29.15 1.78
N LEU A 309 -40.76 28.01 1.60
CA LEU A 309 -39.61 27.65 2.42
C LEU A 309 -38.39 28.53 2.09
N PRO A 310 -37.61 28.96 3.09
CA PRO A 310 -36.34 29.61 2.86
C PRO A 310 -35.31 28.63 2.29
N ALA A 311 -34.33 29.15 1.52
CA ALA A 311 -33.28 28.33 0.92
C ALA A 311 -32.33 27.70 1.96
N GLN A 312 -32.26 28.30 3.15
CA GLN A 312 -31.47 27.84 4.29
C GLN A 312 -32.36 27.99 5.53
N GLY A 313 -32.31 27.04 6.45
CA GLY A 313 -33.18 27.05 7.63
C GLY A 313 -33.30 25.69 8.29
N MET A 314 -33.98 25.65 9.44
CA MET A 314 -34.18 24.45 10.24
C MET A 314 -35.66 24.26 10.56
N LEU A 315 -36.14 23.03 10.45
CA LEU A 315 -37.42 22.61 11.02
C LEU A 315 -37.21 22.27 12.50
N VAL A 316 -37.90 22.97 13.38
CA VAL A 316 -37.93 22.67 14.82
C VAL A 316 -39.30 22.09 15.15
N VAL A 317 -39.32 20.85 15.61
CA VAL A 317 -40.54 20.19 16.11
C VAL A 317 -40.42 20.04 17.61
N SER A 318 -41.33 20.65 18.36
CA SER A 318 -41.28 20.71 19.81
C SER A 318 -42.56 20.19 20.46
N VAL A 319 -42.38 19.50 21.59
CA VAL A 319 -43.45 18.96 22.43
C VAL A 319 -43.66 19.89 23.60
N HIS A 320 -44.89 20.35 23.80
CA HIS A 320 -45.31 21.19 24.92
C HIS A 320 -46.35 20.46 25.77
N THR A 321 -46.49 20.89 27.02
CA THR A 321 -47.60 20.48 27.88
C THR A 321 -48.92 21.10 27.38
N ALA A 322 -50.05 20.41 27.63
CA ALA A 322 -51.37 20.90 27.22
C ALA A 322 -51.82 22.21 27.90
N ASP A 323 -51.14 22.63 28.98
CA ASP A 323 -51.29 23.94 29.61
C ASP A 323 -50.75 25.10 28.76
N GLY A 324 -50.12 24.81 27.62
CA GLY A 324 -49.62 25.81 26.67
C GLY A 324 -48.30 26.47 27.08
N ALA A 325 -47.57 25.89 28.04
CA ALA A 325 -46.32 26.46 28.54
C ALA A 325 -45.32 26.80 27.41
N PRO A 326 -44.63 27.97 27.49
CA PRO A 326 -43.76 28.45 26.42
C PRO A 326 -42.48 27.61 26.26
N MET A 327 -42.06 26.90 27.31
CA MET A 327 -40.89 26.01 27.25
C MET A 327 -41.30 24.61 26.80
N PRO A 328 -40.65 24.04 25.78
CA PRO A 328 -40.92 22.67 25.34
C PRO A 328 -40.31 21.64 26.30
N LEU A 329 -41.00 20.51 26.46
CA LEU A 329 -40.49 19.33 27.16
C LEU A 329 -39.43 18.62 26.34
N ALA A 330 -39.64 18.50 25.04
CA ALA A 330 -38.76 17.83 24.10
C ALA A 330 -38.73 18.60 22.77
N ALA A 331 -37.59 18.60 22.08
CA ALA A 331 -37.50 19.25 20.78
C ALA A 331 -36.48 18.55 19.89
N ARG A 332 -36.86 18.40 18.61
CA ARG A 332 -35.97 17.89 17.56
C ARG A 332 -35.75 18.95 16.49
N ARG A 333 -34.50 19.12 16.09
CA ARG A 333 -34.08 20.03 15.02
C ARG A 333 -33.67 19.22 13.81
N LEU A 334 -34.22 19.56 12.65
CA LEU A 334 -34.02 18.86 11.40
C LEU A 334 -33.70 19.88 10.29
N PRO A 335 -32.77 19.58 9.37
CA PRO A 335 -32.61 20.42 8.19
C PRO A 335 -33.91 20.41 7.36
N LEU A 336 -34.19 21.52 6.67
CA LEU A 336 -35.32 21.57 5.74
C LEU A 336 -35.17 20.50 4.66
N SER A 337 -36.21 19.68 4.53
CA SER A 337 -36.22 18.51 3.66
C SER A 337 -37.55 18.43 2.89
N ARG A 338 -37.86 17.29 2.29
CA ARG A 338 -39.13 17.11 1.58
C ARG A 338 -40.26 16.90 2.59
N PHE A 339 -41.38 17.57 2.35
CA PHE A 339 -42.61 17.42 3.12
C PHE A 339 -43.66 16.65 2.30
N PRO A 340 -44.56 15.87 2.93
CA PRO A 340 -44.69 15.69 4.37
C PRO A 340 -43.58 14.83 4.98
N LEU A 341 -43.20 15.13 6.22
CA LEU A 341 -42.14 14.46 6.99
C LEU A 341 -42.74 13.82 8.24
N THR A 342 -42.52 12.52 8.43
CA THR A 342 -42.96 11.79 9.63
C THR A 342 -41.78 11.53 10.56
N LEU A 343 -41.94 11.83 11.85
CA LEU A 343 -40.96 11.57 12.89
C LEU A 343 -41.63 11.19 14.23
N THR A 344 -40.96 10.37 15.03
CA THR A 344 -41.42 10.04 16.38
C THR A 344 -40.57 10.76 17.42
N LEU A 345 -41.20 11.57 18.27
CA LEU A 345 -40.57 12.25 19.41
C LEU A 345 -40.69 11.37 20.64
N THR A 346 -39.60 11.24 21.40
CA THR A 346 -39.52 10.40 22.60
C THR A 346 -38.83 11.16 23.73
N ASP A 347 -38.75 10.57 24.92
CA ASP A 347 -37.98 11.14 26.04
C ASP A 347 -36.49 11.36 25.72
N LYS A 348 -35.93 10.74 24.66
CA LYS A 348 -34.56 11.01 24.18
C LYS A 348 -34.40 12.43 23.63
N ASP A 349 -35.50 13.05 23.18
CA ASP A 349 -35.52 14.42 22.68
C ASP A 349 -35.78 15.45 23.79
N SER A 350 -35.86 14.99 25.05
CA SER A 350 -36.20 15.84 26.19
C SER A 350 -35.17 16.94 26.44
N MET A 351 -35.66 18.16 26.64
CA MET A 351 -34.88 19.33 27.03
C MET A 351 -34.84 19.52 28.56
N ILE A 352 -35.74 18.86 29.30
CA ILE A 352 -35.88 19.01 30.76
C ILE A 352 -35.82 17.61 31.41
N PRO A 353 -34.67 17.19 31.96
CA PRO A 353 -34.51 15.84 32.54
C PRO A 353 -35.53 15.51 33.64
N ASP A 354 -35.90 16.51 34.45
CA ASP A 354 -36.83 16.33 35.58
C ASP A 354 -38.31 16.31 35.16
N ARG A 355 -38.63 16.69 33.92
CA ARG A 355 -40.00 16.76 33.38
C ARG A 355 -40.08 16.11 32.00
N LEU A 356 -40.14 14.78 32.00
CA LEU A 356 -40.24 13.95 30.80
C LEU A 356 -41.63 14.00 30.15
N MET A 357 -41.68 13.81 28.82
CA MET A 357 -42.94 13.76 28.07
C MET A 357 -43.74 12.49 28.39
N SER A 358 -43.06 11.38 28.69
CA SER A 358 -43.71 10.12 29.11
C SER A 358 -44.51 10.21 30.41
N LYS A 359 -44.25 11.24 31.23
CA LYS A 359 -44.97 11.49 32.48
C LYS A 359 -46.18 12.41 32.30
N GLN A 360 -46.45 12.88 31.09
CA GLN A 360 -47.60 13.73 30.78
C GLN A 360 -48.70 12.91 30.10
N SER A 361 -49.95 13.19 30.45
CA SER A 361 -51.11 12.57 29.81
C SER A 361 -51.50 13.25 28.50
N GLU A 362 -51.20 14.54 28.37
CA GLU A 362 -51.68 15.40 27.30
C GLU A 362 -50.56 16.31 26.81
N LEU A 363 -50.30 16.26 25.49
CA LEU A 363 -49.18 16.95 24.84
C LEU A 363 -49.70 17.80 23.67
N ILE A 364 -49.05 18.93 23.41
CA ILE A 364 -49.29 19.75 22.21
C ILE A 364 -47.99 19.77 21.42
N ILE A 365 -48.06 19.50 20.12
CA ILE A 365 -46.89 19.51 19.25
C ILE A 365 -46.90 20.78 18.41
N ARG A 366 -45.76 21.47 18.36
CA ARG A 366 -45.53 22.63 17.51
C ARG A 366 -44.45 22.31 16.49
N ALA A 367 -44.64 22.75 15.26
CA ALA A 367 -43.63 22.70 14.22
C ALA A 367 -43.39 24.11 13.69
N ARG A 368 -42.13 24.52 13.60
CA ARG A 368 -41.73 25.83 13.10
C ARG A 368 -40.56 25.71 12.13
N VAL A 369 -40.61 26.50 11.06
CA VAL A 369 -39.50 26.72 10.13
C VAL A 369 -38.78 28.00 10.52
N ASP A 370 -37.55 27.84 11.00
CA ASP A 370 -36.62 28.91 11.28
C ASP A 370 -35.83 29.24 10.00
N SER A 371 -35.79 30.52 9.65
CA SER A 371 -35.17 31.05 8.43
C SER A 371 -33.75 31.59 8.58
N ASP A 372 -33.32 31.96 9.80
CA ASP A 372 -32.01 32.55 10.08
C ASP A 372 -31.07 31.58 10.82
N GLY A 373 -31.58 30.40 11.19
CA GLY A 373 -30.86 29.37 11.95
C GLY A 373 -30.75 29.69 13.44
N ASN A 374 -31.31 30.81 13.88
CA ASN A 374 -31.38 31.23 15.27
C ASN A 374 -32.75 30.90 15.85
N VAL A 375 -32.79 29.81 16.61
CA VAL A 375 -34.01 29.27 17.22
C VAL A 375 -34.73 30.25 18.17
N ALA A 376 -34.07 31.33 18.61
CA ALA A 376 -34.72 32.37 19.42
C ALA A 376 -35.55 33.38 18.59
N THR A 377 -35.16 33.62 17.34
CA THR A 377 -35.93 34.49 16.42
C THR A 377 -37.27 33.82 16.13
N LYS A 378 -38.34 34.60 16.10
CA LYS A 378 -39.71 34.12 15.83
C LYS A 378 -40.42 34.94 14.76
N GLU A 379 -40.08 36.22 14.63
CA GLU A 379 -40.79 37.16 13.78
C GLU A 379 -40.70 36.74 12.30
N GLY A 380 -41.85 36.50 11.66
CA GLY A 380 -41.91 36.07 10.25
C GLY A 380 -41.70 34.57 10.00
N ASP A 381 -41.37 33.76 11.02
CA ASP A 381 -41.24 32.31 10.89
C ASP A 381 -42.59 31.64 10.65
N TRP A 382 -42.61 30.64 9.76
CA TRP A 382 -43.78 29.81 9.55
C TRP A 382 -43.91 28.77 10.66
N PHE A 383 -45.10 28.62 11.23
CA PHE A 383 -45.40 27.62 12.24
C PHE A 383 -46.77 26.94 12.05
N GLY A 384 -46.93 25.83 12.76
CA GLY A 384 -48.18 25.10 12.93
C GLY A 384 -48.22 24.41 14.29
N GLU A 385 -49.43 24.20 14.82
CA GLU A 385 -49.66 23.58 16.12
C GLU A 385 -50.71 22.46 16.00
N SER A 386 -50.52 21.37 16.71
CA SER A 386 -51.51 20.29 16.81
C SER A 386 -52.57 20.57 17.86
N GLY A 387 -53.68 19.83 17.83
CA GLY A 387 -54.52 19.66 19.03
C GLY A 387 -53.79 18.90 20.15
N ILE A 388 -54.51 18.60 21.23
CA ILE A 388 -54.00 17.76 22.32
C ILE A 388 -53.83 16.32 21.82
N VAL A 389 -52.65 15.75 22.03
CA VAL A 389 -52.26 14.40 21.62
C VAL A 389 -51.86 13.59 22.86
N PRO A 390 -52.39 12.38 23.06
CA PRO A 390 -51.96 11.50 24.13
C PRO A 390 -50.57 10.90 23.82
N LEU A 391 -49.86 10.47 24.86
CA LEU A 391 -48.62 9.70 24.71
C LEU A 391 -48.88 8.40 23.93
N GLY A 392 -48.06 8.10 22.90
CA GLY A 392 -48.31 6.98 21.98
C GLY A 392 -49.24 7.32 20.80
N GLY A 393 -49.79 8.53 20.76
CA GLY A 393 -50.68 8.98 19.69
C GLY A 393 -49.96 9.41 18.41
N GLU A 394 -50.74 9.53 17.34
CA GLU A 394 -50.30 10.08 16.05
C GLU A 394 -50.98 11.43 15.80
N THR A 395 -50.25 12.38 15.22
CA THR A 395 -50.79 13.69 14.85
C THR A 395 -50.21 14.18 13.54
N THR A 396 -50.99 14.99 12.82
CA THR A 396 -50.55 15.68 11.61
C THR A 396 -50.61 17.17 11.83
N ILE A 397 -49.50 17.86 11.58
CA ILE A 397 -49.36 19.31 11.73
C ILE A 397 -49.17 19.91 10.36
N THR A 398 -49.99 20.90 10.02
CA THR A 398 -49.79 21.69 8.81
C THR A 398 -49.19 23.03 9.20
N ILE A 399 -47.99 23.32 8.70
CA ILE A 399 -47.36 24.62 8.84
C ILE A 399 -48.04 25.56 7.84
N ASN A 400 -48.73 26.59 8.32
CA ASN A 400 -49.52 27.49 7.46
C ASN A 400 -49.72 28.91 8.04
N THR A 401 -49.15 29.20 9.21
CA THR A 401 -49.29 30.50 9.89
C THR A 401 -47.93 31.15 10.06
N GLN A 402 -47.82 32.47 9.97
CA GLN A 402 -46.60 33.21 10.31
C GLN A 402 -46.74 33.90 11.66
N TYR A 403 -45.66 33.93 12.42
CA TYR A 403 -45.56 34.62 13.72
C TYR A 403 -45.63 36.14 13.62
#